data_AF-A0A3D5EGZ5-F1
#
_entry.id   AF-A0A3D5EGZ5-F1
#
_cell.length_a   1.000
_cell.length_b   1.000
_cell.length_c   1.000
_cell.angle_alpha   90.00
_cell.angle_beta   90.00
_cell.angle_gamma   90.00
#
_symmetry.space_group_name_H-M   'P 1'
#
loop_
_entity.id
_entity.type
_entity.pdbx_description
1 polymer ?
#
loop_
_entity_poly.entity_id
_entity_poly.type
_entity_poly.pdbx_seq_one_letter_code
_entity_poly.pdbx_strand_id
1 'polypeptide(L)'
;MQQALVFLEVCQNPEGLTVGQVKERTGLSQSSASRHCRGLTKQMTPSRKGLDLCSFIPSKHDLRSKVLVLNEKGKALEREIESAMSKFST
;
A
#
# COMPACT_ATOMS: atom_id res chain seq x y z
N MET A 1 -8.57 -10.51 2.77
CA MET A 1 -8.88 -9.37 3.66
C MET A 1 -7.66 -8.51 4.00
N GLN A 2 -6.57 -9.06 4.55
CA GLN A 2 -5.46 -8.24 5.10
C GLN A 2 -4.75 -7.31 4.09
N GLN A 3 -4.66 -7.69 2.81
CA GLN A 3 -4.01 -6.84 1.78
C GLN A 3 -4.81 -5.57 1.44
N ALA A 4 -6.14 -5.61 1.53
CA ALA A 4 -6.98 -4.43 1.32
C ALA A 4 -6.80 -3.41 2.45
N LEU A 5 -6.66 -3.88 3.70
CA LEU A 5 -6.34 -3.02 4.84
C LEU A 5 -4.99 -2.31 4.63
N VAL A 6 -3.95 -3.03 4.22
CA VAL A 6 -2.65 -2.40 3.90
C VAL A 6 -2.79 -1.34 2.80
N PHE A 7 -3.60 -1.59 1.77
CA PHE A 7 -3.83 -0.61 0.72
C PHE A 7 -4.51 0.67 1.25
N LEU A 8 -5.56 0.53 2.06
CA LEU A 8 -6.26 1.68 2.67
C LEU A 8 -5.34 2.50 3.59
N GLU A 9 -4.48 1.84 4.37
CA GLU A 9 -3.46 2.54 5.17
C GLU A 9 -2.51 3.36 4.29
N VAL A 10 -2.09 2.84 3.13
CA VAL A 10 -1.25 3.60 2.20
C VAL A 10 -2.00 4.77 1.57
N CYS A 11 -3.29 4.62 1.26
CA CYS A 11 -4.15 5.72 0.78
C CYS A 11 -4.20 6.87 1.79
N GLN A 12 -4.37 6.56 3.08
CA GLN A 12 -4.41 7.56 4.15
C GLN A 12 -3.06 8.24 4.45
N ASN A 13 -1.96 7.78 3.84
CA ASN A 13 -0.61 8.31 4.11
C ASN A 13 0.10 8.64 2.77
N PRO A 14 -0.15 9.82 2.18
CA PRO A 14 0.36 10.19 0.84
C PRO A 14 1.89 10.21 0.72
N GLU A 15 2.59 10.40 1.83
CA GLU A 15 4.06 10.32 1.93
C GLU A 15 4.62 8.89 1.88
N GLY A 16 3.75 7.90 2.00
CA GLY A 16 4.05 6.48 1.99
C GLY A 16 4.40 5.91 3.35
N LEU A 17 4.37 4.58 3.44
CA LEU A 17 4.65 3.84 4.67
C LEU A 17 5.77 2.83 4.47
N THR A 18 6.71 2.78 5.41
CA THR A 18 7.63 1.64 5.51
C THR A 18 6.86 0.38 5.89
N VAL A 19 7.44 -0.80 5.61
CA VAL A 19 6.83 -2.09 6.04
C VAL A 19 6.68 -2.16 7.56
N GLY A 20 7.60 -1.54 8.32
CA GLY A 20 7.51 -1.45 9.78
C GLY A 20 6.29 -0.66 10.24
N GLN A 21 6.06 0.51 9.63
CA GLN A 21 4.86 1.31 9.92
C GLN A 21 3.57 0.59 9.52
N VAL A 22 3.56 -0.12 8.37
CA VAL A 22 2.41 -0.95 7.98
C VAL A 22 2.15 -2.02 9.04
N LYS A 23 3.18 -2.72 9.52
CA LYS A 23 3.08 -3.73 10.59
C LYS A 23 2.46 -3.12 11.86
N GLU A 24 2.97 -1.98 12.31
CA GLU A 24 2.47 -1.28 13.52
C GLU A 24 0.99 -0.87 13.37
N ARG A 25 0.60 -0.31 12.23
CA ARG A 25 -0.75 0.19 11.97
C ARG A 25 -1.79 -0.92 11.80
N THR A 26 -1.39 -2.04 11.20
CA THR A 26 -2.30 -3.14 10.86
C THR A 26 -2.30 -4.30 11.86
N GLY A 27 -1.36 -4.32 12.81
CA GLY A 27 -1.17 -5.43 13.76
C GLY A 27 -0.64 -6.72 13.12
N LEU A 28 -0.23 -6.67 11.85
CA LEU A 28 0.32 -7.82 11.13
C LEU A 28 1.70 -8.21 11.66
N SER A 29 2.10 -9.47 11.44
CA SER A 29 3.50 -9.86 11.60
C SER A 29 4.37 -9.19 10.53
N GLN A 30 5.66 -9.03 10.80
CA GLN A 30 6.61 -8.43 9.84
C GLN A 30 6.62 -9.17 8.49
N SER A 31 6.55 -10.50 8.51
CA SER A 31 6.52 -11.34 7.31
C SER A 31 5.21 -11.17 6.53
N SER A 32 4.07 -11.06 7.23
CA SER A 32 2.77 -10.82 6.60
C SER A 32 2.70 -9.42 5.99
N ALA A 33 3.09 -8.39 6.73
CA ALA A 33 3.16 -7.01 6.23
C ALA A 33 4.04 -6.92 4.97
N SER A 34 5.25 -7.47 5.01
CA SER A 34 6.16 -7.51 3.85
C SER A 34 5.53 -8.21 2.64
N ARG A 35 4.88 -9.37 2.86
CA ARG A 35 4.19 -10.13 1.81
C ARG A 35 3.05 -9.34 1.19
N HIS A 36 2.23 -8.68 2.00
CA HIS A 36 1.09 -7.89 1.51
C HIS A 36 1.54 -6.61 0.80
N CYS A 37 2.55 -5.91 1.31
CA CYS A 37 3.16 -4.79 0.62
C CYS A 37 3.70 -5.19 -0.76
N ARG A 38 4.42 -6.32 -0.86
CA ARG A 38 4.86 -6.86 -2.17
C ARG A 38 3.70 -7.28 -3.06
N GLY A 39 2.61 -7.80 -2.50
CA GLY A 39 1.41 -8.14 -3.24
C GLY A 39 0.76 -6.95 -3.92
N LEU A 40 0.93 -5.74 -3.37
CA LEU A 40 0.41 -4.49 -3.92
C LEU A 40 1.28 -3.89 -5.03
N THR A 41 2.55 -4.29 -5.15
CA THR A 41 3.43 -3.79 -6.21
C THR A 41 3.21 -4.54 -7.52
N LYS A 42 3.90 -4.13 -8.59
CA LYS A 42 3.85 -4.81 -9.89
C LYS A 42 4.26 -6.29 -9.83
N GLN A 43 5.23 -6.62 -8.97
CA GLN A 43 5.82 -7.94 -8.87
C GLN A 43 5.91 -8.38 -7.40
N MET A 44 5.15 -9.42 -7.04
CA MET A 44 5.10 -9.93 -5.67
C MET A 44 6.28 -10.87 -5.35
N THR A 45 6.56 -11.81 -6.27
CA THR A 45 7.71 -12.72 -6.25
C THR A 45 8.27 -12.84 -7.66
N PRO A 46 9.48 -13.40 -7.90
CA PRO A 46 9.99 -13.56 -9.27
C PRO A 46 9.03 -14.29 -10.23
N SER A 47 8.23 -15.22 -9.73
CA SER A 47 7.27 -16.01 -10.50
C SER A 47 5.83 -15.49 -10.48
N ARG A 48 5.51 -14.47 -9.66
CA ARG A 48 4.13 -14.00 -9.45
C ARG A 48 4.02 -12.48 -9.56
N LYS A 49 3.16 -12.02 -10.47
CA LYS A 49 2.75 -10.61 -10.57
C LYS A 49 1.93 -10.20 -9.35
N GLY A 50 2.12 -8.97 -8.89
CA GLY A 50 1.25 -8.35 -7.89
C GLY A 50 0.14 -7.53 -8.54
N LEU A 51 -0.53 -6.69 -7.75
CA LEU A 51 -1.69 -5.91 -8.21
C LEU A 51 -1.32 -4.63 -8.98
N ASP A 52 -0.05 -4.22 -8.91
CA ASP A 52 0.47 -3.01 -9.54
C ASP A 52 -0.26 -1.74 -9.09
N LEU A 53 -0.58 -1.63 -7.81
CA LEU A 53 -1.25 -0.46 -7.21
C LEU A 53 -0.28 0.44 -6.44
N CYS A 54 0.82 -0.13 -5.96
CA CYS A 54 1.82 0.59 -5.17
C CYS A 54 3.22 0.42 -5.75
N SER A 55 4.16 1.24 -5.30
CA SER A 55 5.59 1.15 -5.62
C SER A 55 6.42 1.50 -4.40
N PHE A 56 7.61 0.91 -4.30
CA PHE A 56 8.58 1.28 -3.27
C PHE A 56 9.49 2.39 -3.79
N ILE A 57 9.53 3.51 -3.07
CA ILE A 57 10.45 4.62 -3.34
C ILE A 57 11.37 4.85 -2.12
N PRO A 58 12.55 5.45 -2.31
CA PRO A 58 13.37 5.90 -1.18
C PRO A 58 12.59 6.84 -0.26
N SER A 59 12.72 6.68 1.05
CA SER A 59 12.15 7.62 2.01
C SER A 59 12.86 8.97 1.92
N LYS A 60 12.11 10.07 2.07
CA LYS A 60 12.67 11.42 2.11
C LYS A 60 13.49 11.69 3.38
N HIS A 61 13.19 10.99 4.47
CA HIS A 61 13.82 11.18 5.77
C HIS A 61 15.05 10.27 5.98
N ASP A 62 15.07 9.13 5.29
CA ASP A 62 16.18 8.17 5.33
C ASP A 62 16.29 7.44 3.99
N LEU A 63 17.29 7.81 3.18
CA LEU A 63 17.51 7.24 1.86
C LEU A 63 17.86 5.74 1.89
N ARG A 64 18.23 5.17 3.05
CA ARG A 64 18.46 3.73 3.22
C ARG A 64 17.16 2.95 3.34
N SER A 65 16.07 3.63 3.70
CA SER A 65 14.75 3.05 3.88
C SER A 65 13.87 3.25 2.65
N LYS A 66 12.95 2.32 2.41
CA LYS A 66 11.94 2.44 1.34
C LYS A 66 10.55 2.54 1.94
N VAL A 67 9.74 3.42 1.36
CA VAL A 67 8.31 3.58 1.67
C VAL A 67 7.47 3.07 0.51
N LEU A 68 6.35 2.45 0.84
CA LEU A 68 5.33 2.02 -0.10
C LEU A 68 4.39 3.20 -0.36
N VAL A 69 4.27 3.60 -1.62
CA VAL A 69 3.39 4.71 -2.07
C VAL A 69 2.45 4.21 -3.16
N LEU A 70 1.32 4.89 -3.36
CA LEU A 70 0.44 4.63 -4.50
C LEU A 70 1.15 5.00 -5.81
N ASN A 71 1.03 4.14 -6.82
CA ASN A 71 1.33 4.51 -8.20
C ASN A 71 0.07 5.09 -8.88
N GLU A 72 0.16 5.43 -10.16
CA GLU A 72 -0.97 6.02 -10.89
C GLU A 72 -2.22 5.13 -10.92
N LYS A 73 -2.04 3.80 -10.99
CA LYS A 73 -3.16 2.86 -10.93
C LYS A 73 -3.76 2.77 -9.53
N GLY A 74 -2.93 2.82 -8.49
CA GLY A 74 -3.36 2.89 -7.09
C GLY A 74 -4.19 4.15 -6.82
N LYS A 75 -3.72 5.31 -7.28
CA LYS A 75 -4.44 6.60 -7.16
C LYS A 75 -5.77 6.59 -7.93
N ALA A 76 -5.82 5.90 -9.07
CA ALA A 76 -7.09 5.74 -9.79
C ALA A 76 -8.10 4.93 -8.96
N LEU A 77 -7.67 3.81 -8.38
CA LEU A 77 -8.52 2.98 -7.52
C LEU A 77 -8.94 3.71 -6.24
N GLU A 78 -8.04 4.47 -5.61
CA GLU A 78 -8.35 5.32 -4.45
C GLU A 78 -9.51 6.27 -4.76
N ARG A 79 -9.44 7.01 -5.88
CA ARG A 79 -10.52 7.90 -6.32
C ARG A 79 -11.84 7.19 -6.58
N GLU A 80 -11.79 5.97 -7.13
CA GLU A 80 -12.99 5.15 -7.33
C GLU A 80 -13.63 4.75 -5.99
N ILE A 81 -12.81 4.37 -5.01
CA ILE A 81 -13.27 4.02 -3.66
C ILE A 81 -13.87 5.25 -2.96
N GLU A 82 -13.20 6.40 -3.01
CA GLU A 82 -13.71 7.66 -2.45
C GLU A 82 -15.05 8.05 -3.07
N SER A 83 -15.16 7.96 -4.40
CA SER A 83 -16.41 8.23 -5.12
C SER A 83 -17.52 7.23 -4.79
N ALA A 84 -17.19 5.97 -4.49
CA ALA A 84 -18.17 5.00 -4.06
C ALA A 84 -18.66 5.29 -2.64
N MET A 85 -17.74 5.56 -1.71
CA MET A 85 -18.04 5.82 -0.30
C MET A 85 -18.90 7.09 -0.10
N SER A 86 -18.67 8.13 -0.89
CA SER A 86 -19.48 9.37 -0.83
C SER A 86 -20.95 9.14 -1.20
N LYS A 87 -21.24 8.19 -2.10
CA LYS A 87 -22.61 7.83 -2.51
C LYS A 87 -23.40 7.08 -1.43
N PHE A 88 -22.72 6.47 -0.46
CA PHE A 88 -23.37 5.75 0.65
C PHE A 88 -23.57 6.60 1.91
N SER A 89 -23.12 7.86 1.88
CA SER A 89 -23.29 8.81 2.99
C SER A 89 -24.50 9.73 2.79
N THR A 90 -25.44 9.35 1.90
CA THR A 90 -26.74 10.00 1.67
C THR A 90 -27.85 9.11 2.21
#